data_AF-A0A2R6NMM8-F1
#
_entry.id   AF-A0A2R6NMM8-F1
#
_cell.length_a   1.000
_cell.length_b   1.000
_cell.length_c   1.000
_cell.angle_alpha   90.00
_cell.angle_beta   90.00
_cell.angle_gamma   90.00
#
_symmetry.space_group_name_H-M   'P 1'
#
loop_
_entity.id
_entity.type
_entity.pdbx_description
1 polymer ?
#
loop_
_entity_poly.entity_id
_entity_poly.type
_entity_poly.pdbx_seq_one_letter_code
_entity_poly.pdbx_strand_id
1 'polypeptide(L)'
;MAGGDYVFRFVYPPVDSDPDPRAVEIKQVVQVNGTEELRDFYKFQHPNTRMSFCVTNYFRKNFETQVWESAGHIDWSSNTVGTIYFGVERTSISEVRKEKKKTSK
;
A
#
# COMPACT_ATOMS: atom_id res chain seq x y z
N MET A 1 5.46 16.19 -18.42
CA MET A 1 5.68 14.72 -18.44
C MET A 1 4.53 14.12 -19.21
N ALA A 2 4.80 13.36 -20.27
CA ALA A 2 3.75 12.67 -21.02
C ALA A 2 3.02 11.73 -20.05
N GLY A 3 1.73 12.00 -19.81
CA GLY A 3 0.90 11.24 -18.88
C GLY A 3 0.62 9.86 -19.46
N GLY A 4 1.49 8.90 -19.17
CA GLY A 4 1.18 7.49 -19.34
C GLY A 4 0.32 7.00 -18.17
N ASP A 5 -0.58 6.06 -18.46
CA ASP A 5 -1.38 5.41 -17.43
C ASP A 5 -0.48 4.57 -16.51
N TYR A 6 -0.60 4.77 -15.20
CA TYR A 6 0.04 3.90 -14.21
C TYR A 6 -0.86 2.70 -13.92
N VAL A 7 -0.39 1.51 -14.25
CA VAL A 7 -1.08 0.26 -13.93
C VAL A 7 -0.43 -0.36 -12.70
N PHE A 8 -1.23 -0.63 -11.67
CA PHE A 8 -0.78 -1.27 -10.44
C PHE A 8 -1.42 -2.64 -10.28
N ARG A 9 -0.62 -3.60 -9.82
CA ARG A 9 -1.05 -4.95 -9.44
C ARG A 9 -0.94 -5.11 -7.93
N PHE A 10 -2.04 -5.50 -7.31
CA PHE A 10 -2.11 -5.80 -5.87
C PHE A 10 -1.85 -7.30 -5.71
N VAL A 11 -0.76 -7.64 -5.02
CA VAL A 11 -0.35 -9.01 -4.75
C VAL A 11 -0.65 -9.30 -3.29
N TYR A 12 -1.59 -10.22 -3.06
CA TYR A 12 -1.94 -10.68 -1.74
C TYR A 12 -1.16 -11.95 -1.39
N PRO A 13 -0.84 -12.15 -0.11
CA PRO A 13 -0.17 -13.35 0.36
C PRO A 13 -0.99 -14.63 0.09
N PRO A 14 -0.32 -15.79 -0.10
CA PRO A 14 -0.97 -17.06 -0.43
C PRO A 14 -1.81 -17.59 0.73
N VAL A 15 -3.01 -18.09 0.41
CA VAL A 15 -4.07 -18.49 1.37
C VAL A 15 -3.61 -19.55 2.38
N ASP A 16 -2.59 -20.34 2.04
CA ASP A 16 -2.11 -21.49 2.81
C ASP A 16 -1.52 -21.14 4.19
N SER A 17 -1.27 -19.85 4.48
CA SER A 17 -0.67 -19.39 5.73
C SER A 17 -1.60 -18.54 6.62
N ASP A 18 -2.93 -18.58 6.42
CA ASP A 18 -3.92 -17.71 7.08
C ASP A 18 -3.50 -16.22 7.01
N PRO A 19 -3.18 -15.70 5.82
CA PRO A 19 -2.53 -14.41 5.78
C PRO A 19 -3.56 -13.28 5.87
N ASP A 20 -3.28 -12.30 6.73
CA ASP A 20 -4.13 -11.10 6.79
C ASP A 20 -4.03 -10.33 5.47
N PRO A 21 -5.16 -10.00 4.81
CA PRO A 21 -5.15 -9.30 3.52
C PRO A 21 -4.52 -7.91 3.59
N ARG A 22 -4.29 -7.35 4.79
CA ARG A 22 -3.57 -6.10 5.00
C ARG A 22 -2.06 -6.24 4.79
N ALA A 23 -1.52 -7.45 4.71
CA ALA A 23 -0.13 -7.71 4.33
C ALA A 23 0.04 -7.73 2.78
N VAL A 24 -0.48 -6.70 2.11
CA VAL A 24 -0.50 -6.60 0.65
C VAL A 24 0.80 -6.01 0.11
N GLU A 25 1.21 -6.43 -1.09
CA GLU A 25 2.25 -5.78 -1.87
C GLU A 25 1.64 -5.11 -3.11
N ILE A 26 2.12 -3.91 -3.43
CA ILE A 26 1.70 -3.17 -4.62
C ILE A 26 2.89 -3.12 -5.57
N LYS A 27 2.68 -3.63 -6.79
CA LYS A 27 3.68 -3.63 -7.86
C LYS A 27 3.18 -2.76 -9.01
N GLN A 28 4.07 -1.95 -9.58
CA GLN A 28 3.79 -1.22 -10.80
C GLN A 28 4.06 -2.13 -12.00
N VAL A 29 3.10 -2.21 -12.92
CA VAL A 29 3.27 -2.90 -14.20
C VAL A 29 3.91 -1.91 -15.16
N VAL A 30 5.11 -2.24 -15.66
CA VAL A 30 5.84 -1.42 -16.63
C VAL A 30 6.05 -2.25 -17.88
N GLN A 31 5.72 -1.69 -19.04
CA GLN A 31 6.05 -2.32 -20.32
C GLN A 31 7.48 -1.94 -20.70
N VAL A 32 8.36 -2.93 -20.74
CA VAL A 32 9.75 -2.79 -21.20
C VAL A 32 9.92 -3.67 -22.43
N ASN A 33 10.20 -3.06 -23.57
CA ASN A 33 10.40 -3.76 -24.85
C ASN A 33 9.26 -4.74 -25.21
N GLY A 34 8.01 -4.37 -24.91
CA GLY A 34 6.82 -5.19 -25.17
C GLY A 34 6.55 -6.29 -24.15
N THR A 35 7.39 -6.44 -23.11
CA THR A 35 7.19 -7.38 -22.01
C THR A 35 6.70 -6.65 -20.76
N GLU A 36 5.74 -7.25 -20.06
CA GLU A 36 5.27 -6.73 -18.77
C GLU A 36 6.25 -7.10 -17.65
N GLU A 37 6.90 -6.09 -17.07
CA GLU A 37 7.71 -6.23 -15.87
C GLU A 37 6.97 -5.69 -14.65
N LEU A 38 7.04 -6.42 -13.53
CA LEU A 38 6.50 -5.98 -12.25
C LEU A 38 7.62 -5.33 -11.43
N ARG A 39 7.49 -4.05 -11.14
CA ARG A 39 8.40 -3.34 -10.24
C ARG A 39 7.75 -3.14 -8.88
N ASP A 40 8.49 -3.46 -7.82
CA ASP A 40 8.01 -3.26 -6.46
C ASP A 40 7.77 -1.77 -6.18
N PHE A 41 6.61 -1.42 -5.62
CA PHE A 41 6.21 -0.03 -5.39
C PHE A 41 5.96 0.24 -3.90
N TYR A 42 5.01 -0.48 -3.31
CA TYR A 42 4.75 -0.49 -1.87
C TYR A 42 4.71 -1.92 -1.32
N LYS A 43 5.07 -2.07 -0.05
CA LYS A 43 4.79 -3.29 0.72
C LYS A 43 4.17 -2.92 2.06
N PHE A 44 3.18 -3.69 2.48
CA PHE A 44 2.51 -3.53 3.76
C PHE A 44 2.86 -4.72 4.64
N GLN A 45 3.46 -4.45 5.79
CA GLN A 45 3.81 -5.45 6.79
C GLN A 45 2.79 -5.38 7.92
N HIS A 46 1.87 -6.33 7.90
CA HIS A 46 0.87 -6.50 8.93
C HIS A 46 1.24 -7.69 9.83
N PRO A 47 1.28 -7.51 11.17
CA PRO A 47 1.54 -8.62 12.08
C PRO A 47 0.31 -9.54 12.16
N ASN A 48 0.51 -10.85 11.98
CA ASN A 48 -0.57 -11.83 12.11
C ASN A 48 -0.82 -12.18 13.58
N THR A 49 -1.30 -11.21 14.37
CA THR A 49 -1.62 -11.39 15.79
C THR A 49 -3.03 -11.92 16.03
N ARG A 50 -3.85 -12.10 14.97
CA ARG A 50 -5.29 -12.41 15.04
C ARG A 50 -6.11 -11.41 15.87
N MET A 51 -5.54 -10.26 16.18
CA MET A 51 -6.19 -9.17 16.89
C MET A 51 -6.62 -8.12 15.87
N SER A 52 -7.78 -7.50 16.12
CA SER A 52 -8.32 -6.45 15.26
C SER A 52 -7.61 -5.10 15.44
N PHE A 53 -6.91 -4.94 16.57
CA PHE A 53 -6.10 -3.77 16.90
C PHE A 53 -4.61 -4.10 16.74
N CYS A 54 -3.97 -3.44 15.79
CA CYS A 54 -2.56 -3.65 15.49
C CYS A 54 -2.07 -2.56 14.56
N VAL A 55 -0.74 -2.49 14.41
CA VAL A 55 -0.09 -1.51 13.55
C VAL A 55 0.40 -2.20 12.29
N THR A 56 -0.06 -1.75 11.12
CA THR A 56 0.55 -2.10 9.83
C THR A 56 1.60 -1.07 9.49
N ASN A 57 2.85 -1.49 9.31
CA ASN A 57 3.88 -0.61 8.74
C ASN A 57 3.85 -0.73 7.22
N TYR A 58 3.97 0.38 6.50
CA TYR A 58 4.08 0.34 5.04
C TYR A 58 5.36 1.02 4.58
N PHE A 59 5.97 0.41 3.57
CA PHE A 59 7.26 0.82 3.04
C PHE A 59 7.12 1.12 1.56
N ARG A 60 7.80 2.16 1.11
CA ARG A 60 7.91 2.55 -0.29
C ARG A 60 9.25 2.09 -0.83
N LYS A 61 9.28 1.58 -2.06
CA LYS A 61 10.54 1.33 -2.76
C LYS A 61 11.04 2.64 -3.36
N ASN A 62 12.27 3.02 -3.03
CA ASN A 62 12.95 4.11 -3.73
C ASN A 62 13.51 3.56 -5.06
N PHE A 63 13.11 4.15 -6.19
CA PHE A 63 13.52 3.69 -7.50
C PHE A 63 14.97 4.00 -7.85
N GLU A 64 15.56 5.03 -7.23
CA GLU A 64 16.95 5.42 -7.47
C GLU A 64 17.90 4.52 -6.68
N THR A 65 17.60 4.28 -5.40
CA THR A 65 18.49 3.50 -4.51
C THR A 65 18.14 2.02 -4.44
N GLN A 66 16.95 1.63 -4.92
CA GLN A 66 16.40 0.28 -4.77
C GLN A 66 16.29 -0.18 -3.30
N VAL A 67 16.21 0.75 -2.35
CA VAL A 67 16.03 0.45 -0.91
C VAL A 67 14.56 0.65 -0.51
N TRP A 68 14.11 -0.14 0.46
CA TRP A 68 12.80 0.03 1.08
C TRP A 68 12.88 1.10 2.16
N GLU A 69 12.11 2.16 1.99
CA GLU A 69 12.00 3.27 2.93
C GLU A 69 10.70 3.16 3.73
N SER A 70 10.75 3.43 5.03
CA SER A 70 9.54 3.53 5.85
C SER A 70 8.74 4.76 5.42
N ALA A 71 7.53 4.55 4.90
CA ALA A 71 6.68 5.63 4.41
C ALA A 71 5.59 6.00 5.44
N GLY A 72 5.38 5.16 6.44
CA GLY A 72 4.46 5.42 7.55
C GLY A 72 3.88 4.14 8.13
N HIS A 73 2.83 4.31 8.91
CA HIS A 73 2.10 3.20 9.50
C HIS A 73 0.60 3.48 9.59
N ILE A 74 -0.16 2.41 9.77
CA ILE A 74 -1.61 2.44 9.94
C ILE A 74 -1.89 1.82 11.29
N ASP A 75 -2.49 2.59 12.18
CA ASP A 75 -2.98 2.12 13.46
C ASP A 75 -4.43 1.68 13.31
N TRP A 76 -4.66 0.38 13.39
CA TRP A 76 -5.99 -0.20 13.26
C TRP A 76 -6.68 -0.21 14.62
N SER A 77 -7.88 0.37 14.68
CA SER A 77 -8.78 0.22 15.83
C SER A 77 -9.76 -0.95 15.64
N SER A 78 -9.94 -1.39 14.39
CA SER A 78 -10.76 -2.54 14.00
C SER A 78 -10.27 -3.08 12.64
N ASN A 79 -10.92 -4.12 12.12
CA ASN A 79 -10.51 -4.73 10.86
C ASN A 79 -10.65 -3.82 9.63
N THR A 80 -11.51 -2.80 9.72
CA THR A 80 -11.85 -1.92 8.61
C THR A 80 -11.62 -0.45 8.92
N VAL A 81 -11.31 -0.12 10.17
CA VAL A 81 -11.18 1.25 10.68
C VAL A 81 -9.80 1.42 11.29
N GLY A 82 -9.18 2.55 10.96
CA GLY A 82 -7.85 2.88 11.45
C GLY A 82 -7.48 4.31 11.11
N THR A 83 -6.36 4.74 11.68
CA THR A 83 -5.73 6.03 11.43
C THR A 83 -4.44 5.79 10.67
N ILE A 84 -4.27 6.45 9.53
CA ILE A 84 -3.07 6.40 8.71
C ILE A 84 -2.17 7.55 9.14
N TYR A 85 -0.89 7.25 9.35
CA TYR A 85 0.14 8.22 9.71
C TYR A 85 1.12 8.38 8.56
N PHE A 86 1.09 9.55 7.91
CA PHE A 86 2.04 9.97 6.88
C PHE A 86 3.13 10.86 7.52
N GLY A 87 4.04 10.23 8.26
CA GLY A 87 5.03 10.98 9.05
C GLY A 87 4.36 11.82 10.16
N VAL A 88 4.16 13.11 9.91
CA VAL A 88 3.55 14.06 10.88
C VAL A 88 2.03 14.20 10.69
N GLU A 89 1.52 13.87 9.50
CA GLU A 89 0.09 13.98 9.20
C GLU A 89 -0.66 12.72 9.61
N ARG A 90 -1.88 12.90 10.13
CA ARG A 90 -2.79 11.82 10.52
C ARG A 90 -4.13 11.97 9.80
N THR A 91 -4.59 10.90 9.19
CA THR A 91 -5.86 10.88 8.44
C THR A 91 -6.60 9.60 8.72
N SER A 92 -7.93 9.64 8.84
CA SER A 92 -8.69 8.40 9.02
C SER A 92 -8.78 7.62 7.70
N ILE A 93 -8.77 6.28 7.78
CA ILE A 93 -8.98 5.41 6.61
C ILE A 93 -10.31 5.74 5.92
N SER A 94 -11.32 6.14 6.69
CA SER A 94 -12.64 6.48 6.16
C SER A 94 -12.60 7.69 5.23
N GLU A 95 -11.67 8.62 5.45
CA GLU A 95 -11.50 9.82 4.61
C GLU A 95 -10.72 9.50 3.35
N VAL A 96 -9.73 8.62 3.43
CA VAL A 96 -8.92 8.20 2.28
C VAL A 96 -9.70 7.29 1.32
N ARG A 97 -10.68 6.54 1.83
CA ARG A 97 -11.58 5.71 1.01
C ARG A 97 -12.66 6.50 0.26
N LYS A 98 -12.86 7.78 0.57
CA LYS A 98 -13.84 8.59 -0.16
C LYS A 98 -13.35 8.77 -1.59
N GLU A 99 -14.23 8.52 -2.56
CA GLU A 99 -13.93 8.79 -3.96
C GLU A 99 -13.43 10.22 -4.12
N LYS A 100 -12.36 10.39 -4.92
CA LYS A 100 -11.86 11.72 -5.26
C LYS A 100 -13.01 12.49 -5.87
N LYS A 101 -13.44 13.60 -5.23
CA LYS A 101 -14.50 14.46 -5.78
C LYS A 101 -14.09 14.87 -7.20
N LYS A 102 -15.04 14.87 -8.14
CA LYS A 102 -14.81 15.34 -9.52
C LYS A 102 -14.22 16.76 -9.60
N THR A 103 -14.33 17.54 -8.52
CA THR A 103 -13.85 18.92 -8.41
C THR A 103 -12.46 19.06 -7.79
N SER A 104 -11.86 17.99 -7.25
CA SER A 104 -10.47 18.04 -6.78
C SER A 104 -9.53 18.01 -7.98
N LYS A 105 -8.97 19.18 -8.32
CA LYS A 105 -7.82 19.29 -9.22
C LYS A 105 -6.63 18.57 -8.58
#